data_AF-A0A2N8HEQ4-F1
#
_entry.id   AF-A0A2N8HEQ4-F1
#
_cell.length_a   1.000
_cell.length_b   1.000
_cell.length_c   1.000
_cell.angle_alpha   90.00
_cell.angle_beta   90.00
_cell.angle_gamma   90.00
#
_symmetry.space_group_name_H-M   'P 1'
#
loop_
_entity.id
_entity.type
_entity.pdbx_description
1 polymer ?
#
loop_
_entity_poly.entity_id
_entity_poly.type
_entity_poly.pdbx_seq_one_letter_code
_entity_poly.pdbx_strand_id
1 'polypeptide(L)'
;MNDVRPAWRSFRDKWIVRKVGLPVWAILSCLLLVPSVLALVVSPGGMNSLAHSVAVPHRECPLCGMTRGYVEMARGDVRAAWEWNRGAPLWFIFGLLNGGAAVVYLAWCWRRRTGHLRKRNRYSRVGNPQEEKRK
;
A
#
# COMPACT_ATOMS: atom_id res chain seq x y z
N MET A 1 26.19 -26.60 18.40
CA MET A 1 24.75 -26.86 18.68
C MET A 1 23.96 -26.40 17.47
N ASN A 2 23.53 -27.35 16.63
CA ASN A 2 22.74 -27.04 15.44
C ASN A 2 21.27 -26.91 15.85
N ASP A 3 20.73 -25.71 15.68
CA ASP A 3 19.37 -25.34 16.02
C ASP A 3 18.40 -25.94 14.98
N VAL A 4 18.07 -27.22 15.16
CA VAL A 4 17.09 -27.93 14.32
C VAL A 4 15.70 -27.41 14.69
N ARG A 5 15.30 -26.28 14.10
CA ARG A 5 13.94 -25.77 14.24
C ARG A 5 12.96 -26.83 13.70
N PRO A 6 11.99 -27.28 14.51
CA PRO A 6 11.09 -28.36 14.10
C PRO A 6 10.27 -27.96 12.86
N ALA A 7 10.14 -28.87 11.91
CA ALA A 7 9.53 -28.63 10.59
C ALA A 7 8.09 -28.08 10.69
N TRP A 8 7.33 -28.44 11.73
CA TRP A 8 5.98 -27.92 11.97
C TRP A 8 5.98 -26.41 12.28
N ARG A 9 7.03 -25.90 12.93
CA ARG A 9 7.16 -24.49 13.30
C ARG A 9 7.44 -23.65 12.04
N SER A 10 8.33 -24.13 11.18
CA SER A 10 8.61 -23.55 9.85
C SER A 10 7.38 -23.49 8.95
N PHE A 11 6.55 -24.54 8.95
CA PHE A 11 5.31 -24.55 8.17
C PHE A 11 4.27 -23.55 8.70
N ARG A 12 4.09 -23.50 10.03
CA ARG A 12 3.19 -22.56 10.69
C ARG A 12 3.63 -21.11 10.47
N ASP A 13 4.93 -20.82 10.54
CA ASP A 13 5.47 -19.48 10.31
C ASP A 13 5.26 -19.04 8.85
N LYS A 14 5.52 -19.93 7.87
CA LYS A 14 5.22 -19.66 6.45
C LYS A 14 3.73 -19.39 6.21
N TRP A 15 2.85 -20.10 6.90
CA TRP A 15 1.41 -19.91 6.80
C TRP A 15 0.94 -18.59 7.40
N ILE A 16 1.43 -18.24 8.61
CA ILE A 16 1.13 -16.97 9.28
C ILE A 16 1.63 -15.79 8.45
N VAL A 17 2.87 -15.85 7.96
CA VAL A 17 3.43 -14.79 7.10
C VAL A 17 2.58 -14.62 5.85
N ARG A 18 2.19 -15.70 5.18
CA ARG A 18 1.42 -15.60 3.92
C ARG A 18 -0.03 -15.20 4.08
N LYS A 19 -0.71 -15.67 5.13
CA LYS A 19 -2.16 -15.44 5.31
C LYS A 19 -2.50 -14.26 6.22
N VAL A 20 -1.58 -13.84 7.08
CA VAL A 20 -1.81 -12.76 8.05
C VAL A 20 -0.81 -11.63 7.84
N GLY A 21 0.48 -11.95 7.82
CA GLY A 21 1.55 -10.95 7.67
C GLY A 21 1.45 -10.14 6.38
N LEU A 22 1.40 -10.81 5.22
CA LEU A 22 1.34 -10.14 3.91
C LEU A 22 0.05 -9.31 3.72
N PRO A 23 -1.16 -9.78 4.08
CA PRO A 23 -2.35 -8.96 4.02
C PRO A 23 -2.31 -7.74 4.94
N VAL A 24 -1.84 -7.91 6.19
CA VAL A 24 -1.72 -6.79 7.14
C VAL A 24 -0.71 -5.76 6.63
N TRP A 25 0.45 -6.21 6.15
CA TRP A 25 1.43 -5.35 5.51
C TRP A 25 0.84 -4.59 4.31
N ALA A 26 0.11 -5.28 3.43
CA ALA A 26 -0.49 -4.65 2.26
C ALA A 26 -1.52 -3.57 2.64
N ILE A 27 -2.37 -3.84 3.63
CA ILE A 27 -3.36 -2.87 4.12
C ILE A 27 -2.67 -1.64 4.73
N LEU A 28 -1.71 -1.85 5.64
CA LEU A 28 -0.96 -0.76 6.26
C LEU A 28 -0.19 0.07 5.22
N SER A 29 0.40 -0.59 4.23
CA SER A 29 1.13 0.08 3.14
C SER A 29 0.21 0.91 2.25
N CYS A 30 -1.01 0.43 1.97
CA CYS A 30 -2.02 1.21 1.26
C CYS A 30 -2.49 2.43 2.06
N LEU A 31 -2.66 2.31 3.38
CA LEU A 31 -3.01 3.44 4.25
C LEU A 31 -1.93 4.52 4.23
N LEU A 32 -0.65 4.11 4.29
CA LEU A 32 0.49 5.02 4.22
C LEU A 32 0.70 5.65 2.84
N LEU A 33 0.16 5.03 1.78
CA LEU A 33 0.23 5.57 0.42
C LEU A 33 -0.72 6.76 0.20
N VAL A 34 -1.84 6.81 0.94
CA VAL A 34 -2.88 7.85 0.82
C VAL A 34 -2.30 9.27 0.86
N PRO A 35 -1.49 9.69 1.85
CA PRO A 35 -0.96 11.05 1.90
C PRO A 35 -0.05 11.39 0.71
N SER A 36 0.76 10.44 0.23
CA SER A 36 1.61 10.66 -0.95
C SER A 36 0.78 10.84 -2.22
N VAL A 37 -0.28 10.05 -2.40
CA VAL A 37 -1.19 10.19 -3.56
C VAL A 37 -2.00 11.47 -3.45
N LEU A 38 -2.49 11.81 -2.25
CA LEU A 38 -3.26 13.02 -2.03
C LEU A 38 -2.43 14.27 -2.35
N ALA A 39 -1.15 14.29 -1.96
CA ALA A 39 -0.23 15.37 -2.32
C ALA A 39 -0.01 15.52 -3.83
N LEU A 40 -0.07 14.41 -4.59
CA LEU A 40 0.05 14.43 -6.05
C LEU A 40 -1.24 14.86 -6.78
N VAL A 41 -2.41 14.58 -6.18
CA VAL A 41 -3.71 14.78 -6.84
C VAL A 41 -4.40 16.08 -6.42
N VAL A 42 -4.16 16.57 -5.19
CA VAL A 42 -4.80 17.78 -4.69
C VAL A 42 -4.03 19.03 -5.12
N SER A 43 -4.77 20.00 -5.69
CA SER A 43 -4.22 21.31 -6.06
C SER A 43 -3.53 21.99 -4.86
N PRO A 44 -2.37 22.63 -5.05
CA PRO A 44 -1.64 23.29 -3.97
C PRO A 44 -2.44 24.37 -3.23
N GLY A 45 -3.42 24.99 -3.89
CA GLY A 45 -4.33 25.95 -3.28
C GLY A 45 -5.20 25.35 -2.18
N GLY A 46 -5.68 24.11 -2.36
CA GLY A 46 -6.49 23.40 -1.38
C GLY A 46 -5.69 22.88 -0.18
N MET A 47 -4.40 22.58 -0.38
CA MET A 47 -3.51 22.16 0.71
C MET A 47 -2.98 23.34 1.53
N ASN A 48 -2.81 24.52 0.92
CA ASN A 48 -2.41 25.73 1.63
C ASN A 48 -3.50 26.25 2.57
N SER A 49 -4.78 26.18 2.20
CA SER A 49 -5.89 26.59 3.08
C SER A 49 -6.00 25.70 4.33
N LEU A 50 -5.82 24.39 4.15
CA LEU A 50 -5.75 23.42 5.24
C LEU A 50 -4.53 23.69 6.14
N ALA A 51 -3.34 23.87 5.55
CA ALA A 51 -2.12 24.14 6.31
C ALA A 51 -2.20 25.42 7.15
N HIS A 52 -2.86 26.47 6.65
CA HIS A 52 -3.03 27.74 7.36
C HIS A 52 -3.98 27.65 8.56
N SER A 53 -4.96 26.74 8.52
CA SER A 53 -5.92 26.52 9.62
C SER A 53 -5.38 25.67 10.79
N VAL A 54 -4.31 24.91 10.59
CA VAL A 54 -3.66 24.06 11.61
C VAL A 54 -2.22 24.49 11.93
N ALA A 55 -1.86 25.72 11.59
CA ALA A 55 -0.53 26.26 11.87
C ALA A 55 -0.31 26.45 13.39
N VAL A 56 0.28 25.44 14.02
CA VAL A 56 0.76 25.48 15.42
C VAL A 56 2.17 26.10 15.45
N PRO A 57 2.50 27.00 16.39
CA PRO A 57 3.80 27.68 16.45
C PRO A 57 4.96 26.67 16.51
N HIS A 58 5.83 26.72 15.49
CA HIS A 58 6.94 25.79 15.30
C HIS A 58 8.14 26.17 16.17
N ARG A 59 8.26 25.55 17.35
CA ARG A 59 9.56 25.28 17.96
C ARG A 59 9.66 23.79 18.25
N GLU A 60 10.51 23.12 17.46
CA GLU A 60 11.08 21.78 17.76
C GLU A 60 10.19 20.54 17.59
N CYS A 61 9.21 20.53 16.67
CA CYS A 61 8.49 19.28 16.37
C CYS A 61 9.08 18.56 15.13
N PRO A 62 9.49 17.28 15.22
CA PRO A 62 10.13 16.54 14.12
C PRO A 62 9.20 16.28 12.93
N LEU A 63 7.88 16.40 13.14
CA LEU A 63 6.83 16.25 12.13
C LEU A 63 6.36 17.60 11.55
N CYS A 64 6.87 18.72 12.07
CA CYS A 64 6.51 20.05 11.61
C CYS A 64 6.99 20.23 10.17
N GLY A 65 6.20 20.90 9.34
CA GLY A 65 6.49 21.05 7.92
C GLY A 65 6.37 19.78 7.07
N MET A 66 6.00 18.61 7.62
CA MET A 66 5.94 17.36 6.84
C MET A 66 4.90 17.42 5.71
N THR A 67 3.69 17.92 5.99
CA THR A 67 2.67 18.14 4.96
C THR A 67 3.16 19.10 3.89
N ARG A 68 3.87 20.17 4.27
CA ARG A 68 4.42 21.15 3.34
C ARG A 68 5.55 20.57 2.50
N GLY A 69 6.42 19.77 3.10
CA GLY A 69 7.43 18.99 2.39
C GLY A 69 6.82 18.00 1.40
N TYR A 70 5.71 17.35 1.73
CA TYR A 70 4.98 16.48 0.80
C TYR A 70 4.41 17.27 -0.40
N VAL A 71 3.92 18.50 -0.19
CA VAL A 71 3.48 19.39 -1.28
C VAL A 71 4.64 19.68 -2.23
N GLU A 72 5.80 20.10 -1.68
CA GLU A 72 6.95 20.45 -2.51
C GLU A 72 7.53 19.23 -3.22
N MET A 73 7.53 18.05 -2.57
CA MET A 73 7.86 16.78 -3.23
C MET A 73 6.93 16.49 -4.42
N ALA A 74 5.62 16.72 -4.27
CA ALA A 74 4.66 16.53 -5.37
C ALA A 74 4.86 17.52 -6.52
N ARG A 75 5.44 18.69 -6.25
CA ARG A 75 5.85 19.68 -7.26
C ARG A 75 7.19 19.38 -7.92
N GLY A 76 7.91 18.37 -7.43
CA GLY A 76 9.27 18.04 -7.87
C GLY A 76 10.35 18.92 -7.25
N ASP A 77 10.01 19.82 -6.30
CA ASP A 77 10.98 20.64 -5.58
C ASP A 77 11.46 19.92 -4.31
N VAL A 78 12.38 18.98 -4.53
CA VAL A 78 12.99 18.18 -3.44
C VAL A 78 13.80 19.06 -2.49
N ARG A 79 14.37 20.17 -2.98
CA ARG A 79 15.20 21.05 -2.17
C ARG A 79 14.34 21.84 -1.19
N ALA A 80 13.25 22.45 -1.67
CA ALA A 80 12.28 23.10 -0.79
C ALA A 80 11.65 22.10 0.19
N ALA A 81 11.33 20.89 -0.25
CA ALA A 81 10.82 19.84 0.64
C ALA A 81 11.78 19.50 1.78
N TRP A 82 13.08 19.42 1.48
CA TRP A 82 14.14 19.15 2.45
C TRP A 82 14.30 20.29 3.48
N GLU A 83 14.15 21.53 3.03
CA GLU A 83 14.18 22.72 3.90
C GLU A 83 12.99 22.76 4.86
N TRP A 84 11.79 22.36 4.41
CA TRP A 84 10.61 22.25 5.27
C TRP A 84 10.69 21.10 6.28
N ASN A 85 11.11 19.92 5.84
CA ASN A 85 11.32 18.77 6.70
C ASN A 85 12.27 17.77 6.04
N ARG A 86 13.46 17.56 6.63
CA ARG A 86 14.46 16.62 6.10
C ARG A 86 13.96 15.18 5.96
N GLY A 87 12.97 14.78 6.76
CA GLY A 87 12.33 13.48 6.69
C GLY A 87 11.27 13.37 5.59
N ALA A 88 10.69 14.48 5.13
CA ALA A 88 9.59 14.44 4.16
C ALA A 88 9.96 13.76 2.82
N PRO A 89 11.11 14.06 2.19
CA PRO A 89 11.50 13.37 0.95
C PRO A 89 11.67 11.86 1.12
N LEU A 90 12.27 11.43 2.24
CA LEU A 90 12.50 10.02 2.54
C LEU A 90 11.17 9.27 2.74
N TRP A 91 10.28 9.82 3.57
CA TRP A 91 8.96 9.22 3.83
C TRP A 91 8.07 9.21 2.60
N PHE A 92 8.15 10.24 1.75
CA PHE A 92 7.41 10.32 0.50
C PHE A 92 7.81 9.20 -0.46
N ILE A 93 9.12 9.00 -0.70
CA ILE A 93 9.65 7.95 -1.58
C ILE A 93 9.34 6.56 -1.00
N PHE A 94 9.58 6.37 0.31
CA PHE A 94 9.28 5.11 0.98
C PHE A 94 7.78 4.76 0.87
N GLY A 95 6.90 5.72 1.11
CA GLY A 95 5.45 5.56 0.98
C GLY A 95 5.03 5.16 -0.43
N LEU A 96 5.59 5.80 -1.46
CA LEU A 96 5.30 5.46 -2.86
C LEU A 96 5.80 4.07 -3.25
N LEU A 97 7.03 3.70 -2.88
CA LEU A 97 7.60 2.39 -3.23
C LEU A 97 6.90 1.26 -2.48
N ASN A 98 6.75 1.39 -1.16
CA ASN A 98 6.13 0.37 -0.32
C ASN A 98 4.63 0.24 -0.61
N GLY A 99 3.93 1.38 -0.73
CA GLY A 99 2.52 1.40 -1.13
C GLY A 99 2.31 0.88 -2.55
N GLY A 100 3.14 1.28 -3.51
CA GLY A 100 3.09 0.77 -4.88
C GLY A 100 3.29 -0.75 -4.94
N ALA A 101 4.24 -1.29 -4.18
CA ALA A 101 4.45 -2.73 -4.07
C ALA A 101 3.21 -3.45 -3.49
N ALA A 102 2.55 -2.85 -2.50
CA ALA A 102 1.32 -3.40 -1.94
C ALA A 102 0.16 -3.40 -2.96
N VAL A 103 0.00 -2.33 -3.75
CA VAL A 103 -1.00 -2.27 -4.83
C VAL A 103 -0.75 -3.37 -5.87
N VAL A 104 0.50 -3.55 -6.31
CA VAL A 104 0.88 -4.62 -7.24
C VAL A 104 0.59 -5.99 -6.66
N TYR A 105 0.93 -6.23 -5.39
CA TYR A 105 0.63 -7.47 -4.69
C TYR A 105 -0.87 -7.77 -4.65
N LEU A 106 -1.70 -6.78 -4.27
CA LEU A 106 -3.15 -6.93 -4.23
C LEU A 106 -3.74 -7.20 -5.62
N ALA A 107 -3.29 -6.48 -6.64
CA ALA A 107 -3.69 -6.71 -8.03
C ALA A 107 -3.34 -8.13 -8.50
N TRP A 108 -2.16 -8.63 -8.13
CA TRP A 108 -1.73 -9.99 -8.44
C TRP A 108 -2.58 -11.05 -7.72
N CYS A 109 -2.85 -10.86 -6.43
CA CYS A 109 -3.75 -11.72 -5.66
C CYS A 109 -5.16 -11.76 -6.27
N TRP A 110 -5.67 -10.60 -6.69
CA TRP A 110 -6.97 -10.51 -7.33
C TRP A 110 -7.03 -11.23 -8.67
N ARG A 111 -6.01 -11.04 -9.54
CA ARG A 111 -5.89 -11.79 -10.81
C ARG A 111 -5.83 -13.30 -10.61
N ARG A 112 -5.11 -13.79 -9.59
CA ARG A 112 -5.08 -15.22 -9.27
C ARG A 112 -6.45 -15.74 -8.83
N ARG A 113 -7.18 -14.98 -8.00
CA ARG A 113 -8.52 -15.35 -7.53
C ARG A 113 -9.53 -15.41 -8.68
N THR A 114 -9.54 -14.42 -9.57
CA THR A 114 -10.44 -14.41 -10.74
C THR A 114 -10.11 -15.53 -11.72
N GLY A 115 -8.83 -15.85 -11.93
CA GLY A 115 -8.41 -17.01 -12.73
C GLY A 115 -8.91 -18.34 -12.17
N HIS A 116 -8.87 -18.53 -10.85
CA HIS A 116 -9.39 -19.74 -10.20
C HIS A 116 -10.91 -19.83 -10.28
N LEU A 117 -11.63 -18.73 -10.05
CA LEU A 117 -13.08 -18.66 -10.20
C LEU A 117 -13.53 -18.97 -11.64
N ARG A 118 -12.80 -18.43 -12.64
CA ARG A 118 -13.07 -18.67 -14.05
C ARG A 118 -12.85 -20.13 -14.45
N LYS A 119 -11.81 -20.79 -13.92
CA LYS A 119 -11.57 -22.24 -14.12
C LYS A 119 -12.64 -23.09 -13.45
N ARG A 120 -13.02 -22.78 -12.21
CA ARG A 120 -14.09 -23.48 -11.48
C ARG A 120 -15.43 -23.39 -12.22
N ASN A 121 -15.82 -22.20 -12.67
CA ASN A 121 -17.05 -22.01 -13.45
C ASN A 121 -17.04 -22.80 -14.77
N ARG A 122 -15.87 -22.89 -15.45
CA ARG A 122 -15.73 -23.70 -16.67
C ARG A 122 -15.91 -25.19 -16.39
N TYR A 123 -15.30 -25.71 -15.32
CA TYR A 123 -15.43 -27.12 -14.94
C TYR A 123 -16.87 -27.46 -14.55
N SER A 124 -17.54 -26.60 -13.78
CA SER A 124 -18.97 -26.79 -13.43
C SER A 124 -19.89 -26.76 -14.64
N ARG A 125 -19.56 -26.02 -15.71
CA ARG A 125 -20.33 -26.01 -16.96
C ARG A 125 -20.10 -27.27 -17.80
N VAL A 126 -18.85 -27.76 -17.88
CA VAL A 126 -18.50 -28.97 -18.65
C VAL A 126 -18.95 -30.25 -17.91
N GLY A 127 -18.93 -30.25 -16.58
CA GLY A 127 -19.34 -31.37 -15.74
C GLY A 127 -20.83 -31.45 -15.44
N ASN A 128 -21.68 -30.63 -16.06
CA ASN A 128 -23.14 -30.68 -15.90
C ASN A 128 -23.81 -31.35 -17.12
N PRO A 129 -23.88 -32.69 -17.19
CA PRO A 129 -24.53 -33.41 -18.28
C PRO A 129 -26.07 -33.22 -18.35
N GLN A 130 -26.67 -32.44 -17.45
CA GLN A 130 -28.10 -32.13 -17.47
C GLN A 130 -28.47 -30.98 -18.43
N GLU A 131 -27.55 -30.09 -18.80
CA GLU A 131 -27.86 -28.99 -19.76
C GLU A 131 -27.81 -29.46 -21.22
N GLU A 132 -27.01 -30.49 -21.55
CA GLU A 132 -26.89 -31.02 -22.91
C GLU A 132 -28.08 -31.89 -23.33
N LYS A 133 -28.86 -32.43 -22.38
CA LYS A 133 -30.08 -33.20 -22.66
C LYS A 133 -31.36 -32.34 -22.75
N ARG A 134 -31.25 -31.01 -22.68
CA ARG A 134 -32.39 -30.08 -22.67
C ARG A 134 -32.45 -29.17 -23.91
N LYS A 135 -31.64 -29.45 -24.92
CA LYS A 135 -31.77 -28.95 -26.30
C LYS A 135 -32.04 -30.11 -27.23
#